data_AF-A0A956NM57-F1
#
_entry.id   AF-A0A956NM57-F1
#
_cell.length_a   1.000
_cell.length_b   1.000
_cell.length_c   1.000
_cell.angle_alpha   90.00
_cell.angle_beta   90.00
_cell.angle_gamma   90.00
#
_symmetry.space_group_name_H-M   'P 1'
#
loop_
_entity.id
_entity.type
_entity.pdbx_description
1 polymer ?
#
loop_
_entity_poly.entity_id
_entity_poly.type
_entity_poly.pdbx_seq_one_letter_code
_entity_poly.pdbx_strand_id
1 'polypeptide(L)' 'MTIRLSDLGQVYLVCGKTDMRQGIDSLAYLVKSQFNLDPFSGQVYL' A
#
# COMPACT_ATOMS: atom_id res chain seq x y z
N MET A 1 -15.88 6.56 12.25
CA MET A 1 -15.98 5.54 11.17
C MET A 1 -14.87 4.55 11.42
N THR A 2 -15.20 3.27 11.62
CA THR A 2 -14.21 2.21 11.90
C THR A 2 -14.15 1.29 10.71
N ILE A 3 -12.95 1.07 10.16
CA ILE A 3 -12.74 0.10 9.08
C ILE A 3 -12.26 -1.20 9.73
N ARG A 4 -12.97 -2.30 9.48
CA ARG A 4 -12.55 -3.63 9.92
C ARG A 4 -11.60 -4.23 8.89
N LEU A 5 -10.34 -4.43 9.27
CA LEU A 5 -9.32 -5.04 8.40
C LEU A 5 -9.73 -6.45 7.92
N SER A 6 -10.49 -7.18 8.75
CA SER A 6 -11.07 -8.49 8.39
C SER A 6 -11.94 -8.46 7.14
N ASP A 7 -12.52 -7.31 6.82
CA ASP A 7 -13.47 -7.16 5.71
C ASP A 7 -12.77 -6.74 4.40
N LEU A 8 -11.46 -6.43 4.46
CA LEU A 8 -10.67 -5.86 3.34
C LEU A 8 -9.94 -6.93 2.49
N GLY A 9 -10.08 -8.21 2.82
CA GLY A 9 -9.35 -9.29 2.15
C GLY A 9 -7.86 -9.22 2.44
N GLN A 10 -7.03 -9.24 1.39
CA GLN A 10 -5.58 -9.23 1.55
C GLN A 10 -5.06 -7.81 1.78
N VAL A 11 -4.31 -7.64 2.88
CA VAL A 11 -3.70 -6.39 3.30
C VAL A 11 -2.18 -6.56 3.33
N TYR A 12 -1.46 -5.62 2.73
CA TYR A 12 -0.01 -5.58 2.74
C TYR A 12 0.48 -4.47 3.66
N LEU A 13 1.38 -4.81 4.58
CA LEU A 13 2.07 -3.83 5.43
C LEU A 13 3.45 -3.55 4.83
N VAL A 14 3.64 -2.35 4.31
CA VAL A 14 4.90 -1.90 3.70
C VAL A 14 5.84 -1.43 4.81
N CYS A 15 6.73 -2.34 5.22
CA CYS A 15 7.73 -2.05 6.24
C CYS A 15 8.94 -1.31 5.65
N GLY A 16 9.32 -0.19 6.26
CA GLY A 16 10.55 0.53 5.91
C GLY A 16 10.36 2.04 5.83
N LYS A 17 11.35 2.73 5.27
CA LYS A 17 11.30 4.18 5.09
C LYS A 17 10.65 4.50 3.75
N THR A 18 9.44 5.06 3.81
CA THR A 18 8.73 5.60 2.64
C THR A 18 8.90 7.11 2.60
N ASP A 19 9.38 7.63 1.47
CA ASP A 19 9.48 9.06 1.26
C ASP A 19 8.12 9.63 0.82
N MET A 20 7.32 10.09 1.78
CA MET A 20 5.98 10.62 1.53
C MET A 20 5.94 12.06 0.99
N ARG A 21 7.06 12.63 0.51
CA ARG A 21 7.06 13.96 -0.13
C ARG A 21 6.14 14.04 -1.35
N GLN A 22 5.89 12.92 -2.01
CA GLN A 22 4.91 12.78 -3.11
C GLN A 22 3.59 12.11 -2.67
N GLY A 23 3.32 12.05 -1.36
CA GLY A 23 2.10 11.45 -0.82
C GLY A 23 1.91 9.99 -1.26
N ILE A 24 0.68 9.64 -1.66
CA ILE A 24 0.30 8.27 -2.02
C ILE A 24 1.02 7.75 -3.27
N ASP A 25 1.44 8.63 -4.18
CA ASP A 25 2.13 8.24 -5.41
C ASP A 25 3.50 7.62 -5.10
N SER A 26 4.16 8.10 -4.03
CA SER A 26 5.42 7.50 -3.55
C SER A 26 5.24 6.06 -3.08
N LEU A 27 4.12 5.77 -2.40
CA LEU A 27 3.79 4.43 -1.93
C LEU A 27 3.46 3.51 -3.11
N ALA A 28 2.63 3.97 -4.05
CA ALA A 28 2.31 3.21 -5.26
C ALA A 28 3.56 2.89 -6.10
N TYR A 29 4.48 3.86 -6.21
CA TYR A 29 5.79 3.63 -6.83
C TYR A 29 6.59 2.56 -6.10
N LEU A 30 6.62 2.58 -4.77
CA LEU A 30 7.37 1.62 -3.96
C LEU A 30 6.79 0.20 -4.08
N VAL A 31 5.46 0.06 -4.00
CA VAL A 31 4.71 -1.19 -4.22
C VAL A 31 5.07 -1.82 -5.56
N LYS A 32 5.08 -1.00 -6.62
CA LYS A 32 5.41 -1.46 -7.97
C LYS A 32 6.90 -1.76 -8.15
N SER A 33 7.78 -0.87 -7.71
CA SER A 33 9.22 -0.94 -8.03
C SER A 33 10.01 -1.88 -7.14
N GLN A 34 9.67 -1.99 -5.85
CA GLN A 34 10.44 -2.78 -4.89
C GLN A 34 9.82 -4.14 -4.61
N PHE A 35 8.48 -4.23 -4.60
CA PHE A 35 7.77 -5.48 -4.29
C PHE A 35 7.19 -6.17 -5.53
N ASN A 36 7.25 -5.52 -6.71
CA ASN A 36 6.71 -6.05 -7.96
C ASN A 36 5.21 -6.44 -7.86
N LEU A 37 4.45 -5.68 -7.07
CA LEU A 37 3.01 -5.81 -6.90
C LEU A 37 2.28 -4.72 -7.69
N ASP A 38 1.00 -4.96 -8.02
CA ASP A 38 0.16 -3.95 -8.66
C ASP A 38 -0.53 -3.07 -7.59
N PRO A 39 -0.19 -1.78 -7.46
CA PRO A 39 -0.85 -0.89 -6.50
C PRO A 39 -2.33 -0.61 -6.83
N PHE A 40 -2.81 -0.95 -8.04
CA PHE A 40 -4.18 -0.70 -8.48
C PHE A 40 -5.07 -1.95 -8.49
N SER A 41 -4.59 -3.05 -7.92
CA SER A 41 -5.28 -4.33 -7.84
C SER A 41 -6.51 -4.35 -6.91
N GLY A 42 -6.77 -3.25 -6.18
CA GLY A 42 -7.84 -3.15 -5.19
C GLY A 42 -7.50 -3.74 -3.82
N GLN A 43 -6.24 -4.15 -3.59
CA GLN A 43 -5.75 -4.48 -2.26
C GLN A 43 -5.37 -3.24 -1.45
N VAL A 44 -5.35 -3.39 -0.13
CA VAL A 44 -4.95 -2.34 0.79
C VAL A 44 -3.45 -2.44 1.06
N TYR A 45 -2.76 -1.31 0.91
CA TYR A 45 -1.35 -1.14 1.24
C TYR A 45 -1.24 -0.12 2.39
N LEU A 46 -0.64 -0.56 3.50
CA LEU A 46 -0.47 0.20 4.75
C LEU A 46 1.01 0.55 4.98
#